data_AF-A0A956FP41-F1
#
_entry.id   AF-A0A956FP41-F1
#
_cell.length_a   1.000
_cell.length_b   1.000
_cell.length_c   1.000
_cell.angle_alpha   90.00
_cell.angle_beta   90.00
_cell.angle_gamma   90.00
#
_symmetry.space_group_name_H-M   'P 1'
#
loop_
_entity.id
_entity.type
_entity.pdbx_description
1 polymer ?
#
loop_
_entity_poly.entity_id
_entity_poly.type
_entity_poly.pdbx_seq_one_letter_code
_entity_poly.pdbx_strand_id
1 'polypeptide(L)'
;MTPANRPRPRLALIVALLGLAACSGGEETSATTSGFSSGMSATDPTSTTATSTSMTATEGTDSATSTGTTGAGTTTEGTGPTTGDATSASATDATTGSPGATDTATATGTDSDTDTGTTGGGDFCEGGGGLQVPGDDTCTGDIGKKTFLFAACSCGDVTINNKLLTDSFEMGGGSVGTNGAYKATSQVDIEGSLWASGAISSFNSHSVSEHLQCKSTVSASGTAAVGGDAYVEDDISAPNKSLTIDGDLHIPAGKTHDAVVNGAVIVENVAVKTPCDCEDPLDIPGIIDAFAGVSDNQEMGVDPDVLKNTAMATTVDLPCGIYVLNEITANAAATLNILGRVVVVVPGDIQASGPFTVNIAEKAELDLFVGGAAYFANTIELGDPARPSATRAYFHGQTTFAGAFDVGANIYMPNAAFKANNAVEMWGALFVGSLDVAGPLTIHYDEDILDLEGCDEPGEQCGDCHDCVNPTPACVDGECGPCQTSADCCPPLQCVEGVCETIIPG
;
A
#
# COMPACT_ATOMS: atom_id res chain seq x y z
N MET A 1 -15.83 -22.05 29.41
CA MET A 1 -14.41 -21.91 29.78
C MET A 1 -14.02 -20.50 29.45
N THR A 2 -13.80 -19.67 30.46
CA THR A 2 -13.55 -18.22 30.31
C THR A 2 -12.06 -18.01 30.03
N PRO A 3 -11.66 -17.27 28.99
CA PRO A 3 -10.24 -17.02 28.76
C PRO A 3 -9.73 -15.97 29.75
N ALA A 4 -8.53 -16.23 30.27
CA ALA A 4 -7.87 -15.45 31.28
C ALA A 4 -7.26 -14.17 30.68
N ASN A 5 -7.70 -13.04 31.21
CA ASN A 5 -7.17 -11.71 30.99
C ASN A 5 -5.69 -11.65 31.46
N ARG A 6 -4.72 -11.55 30.53
CA ARG A 6 -3.31 -11.32 30.87
C ARG A 6 -3.04 -9.81 31.01
N PRO A 7 -2.42 -9.34 32.12
CA PRO A 7 -2.09 -7.93 32.27
C PRO A 7 -0.81 -7.59 31.47
N ARG A 8 -0.88 -6.51 30.67
CA ARG A 8 0.26 -5.90 29.97
C ARG A 8 1.35 -5.48 30.99
N PRO A 9 2.66 -5.66 30.70
CA PRO A 9 3.70 -5.13 31.56
C PRO A 9 3.82 -3.61 31.34
N ARG A 10 3.85 -2.86 32.44
CA ARG A 10 4.23 -1.45 32.44
C ARG A 10 5.74 -1.36 32.27
N LEU A 11 6.19 -0.75 31.18
CA LEU A 11 7.58 -0.40 30.95
C LEU A 11 8.02 0.63 32.01
N ALA A 12 8.88 0.19 32.92
CA ALA A 12 9.51 1.05 33.92
C ALA A 12 10.75 1.71 33.31
N LEU A 13 10.70 3.03 33.18
CA LEU A 13 11.82 3.89 32.78
C LEU A 13 12.94 3.80 33.84
N ILE A 14 14.02 3.06 33.54
CA ILE A 14 15.25 3.05 34.34
C ILE A 14 16.15 4.17 33.81
N VAL A 15 16.24 5.27 34.58
CA VAL A 15 17.26 6.31 34.39
C VAL A 15 18.56 5.80 35.00
N ALA A 16 19.52 5.42 34.15
CA ALA A 16 20.88 5.12 34.57
C ALA A 16 21.69 6.43 34.69
N LEU A 17 21.99 6.82 35.93
CA LEU A 17 23.04 7.79 36.24
C LEU A 17 24.41 7.16 35.94
N LEU A 18 25.15 7.70 34.99
CA LEU A 18 26.59 7.51 34.87
C LEU A 18 27.30 8.69 35.54
N GLY A 19 27.93 8.39 36.69
CA GLY A 19 28.91 9.25 37.31
C GLY A 19 30.25 9.10 36.59
N LEU A 20 30.86 10.23 36.21
CA LEU A 20 32.28 10.28 35.90
C LEU A 20 33.04 10.96 37.03
N ALA A 21 34.13 10.31 37.40
CA ALA A 21 34.98 10.61 38.54
C ALA A 21 35.81 11.89 38.36
N ALA A 22 36.15 12.43 39.52
CA ALA A 22 36.98 13.60 39.74
C ALA A 22 38.41 13.48 39.19
N CYS A 23 38.95 14.62 38.76
CA CYS A 23 40.38 14.94 38.92
C CYS A 23 40.50 16.34 39.51
N SER A 24 41.32 16.38 40.54
CA SER A 24 41.64 17.46 41.48
C SER A 24 42.37 18.66 40.88
N GLY A 25 42.19 19.83 41.49
CA GLY A 25 43.16 20.94 41.43
C GLY A 25 42.52 22.29 41.73
N GLY A 26 42.40 22.65 43.00
CA GLY A 26 42.13 24.02 43.40
C GLY A 26 43.42 24.81 43.57
N GLU A 27 43.38 26.12 43.34
CA GLU A 27 43.95 27.14 44.21
C GLU A 27 43.56 28.55 43.73
N GLU A 28 43.49 29.45 44.69
CA GLU A 28 42.90 30.79 44.68
C GLU A 28 43.67 31.82 43.82
N THR A 29 43.01 32.88 43.34
CA THR A 29 43.43 34.26 43.66
C THR A 29 42.45 35.34 43.22
N SER A 30 42.39 36.34 44.09
CA SER A 30 41.61 37.57 44.20
C SER A 30 41.53 38.52 42.99
N ALA A 31 40.33 39.11 42.86
CA ALA A 31 40.00 40.53 42.65
C ALA A 31 40.93 41.44 41.83
N THR A 32 40.38 42.11 40.81
CA THR A 32 40.54 43.58 40.66
C THR A 32 39.36 44.21 39.89
N THR A 33 39.09 45.42 40.30
CA THR A 33 37.97 46.35 40.08
C THR A 33 38.10 47.19 38.79
N SER A 34 37.02 47.96 38.52
CA SER A 34 36.86 49.11 37.60
C SER A 34 36.44 48.78 36.18
N GLY A 35 35.48 49.44 35.53
CA GLY A 35 34.70 50.64 35.83
C GLY A 35 34.32 51.32 34.50
N PHE A 36 33.23 52.10 34.51
CA PHE A 36 32.68 52.95 33.43
C PHE A 36 31.94 52.22 32.29
N SER A 37 30.83 52.71 31.72
CA SER A 37 29.92 53.82 32.02
C SER A 37 28.72 53.68 31.06
N SER A 38 27.58 54.17 31.53
CA SER A 38 26.25 54.25 30.94
C SER A 38 26.15 54.85 29.53
N GLY A 39 25.12 54.42 28.78
CA GLY A 39 24.59 55.09 27.60
C GLY A 39 23.22 54.54 27.20
N MET A 40 22.15 55.15 27.70
CA MET A 40 20.75 54.88 27.36
C MET A 40 20.44 55.28 25.91
N SER A 41 19.58 54.52 25.23
CA SER A 41 18.46 55.10 24.47
C SER A 41 17.43 54.04 24.10
N ALA A 42 16.25 54.22 24.67
CA ALA A 42 15.01 53.64 24.18
C ALA A 42 14.54 54.46 22.97
N THR A 43 14.05 53.78 21.93
CA THR A 43 13.12 54.34 20.94
C THR A 43 12.42 53.19 20.23
N ASP A 44 11.21 52.90 20.69
CA ASP A 44 10.07 52.49 19.85
C ASP A 44 9.30 53.81 19.57
N PRO A 45 8.37 53.95 18.58
CA PRO A 45 7.75 52.92 17.74
C PRO A 45 7.61 53.29 16.25
N THR A 46 7.21 52.34 15.40
CA THR A 46 6.33 52.67 14.26
C THR A 46 5.58 51.43 13.75
N SER A 47 4.25 51.49 13.93
CA SER A 47 3.28 50.62 13.28
C SER A 47 3.30 50.83 11.77
N THR A 48 3.32 49.74 11.01
CA THR A 48 2.95 49.78 9.59
C THR A 48 1.75 48.88 9.36
N THR A 49 0.64 49.55 9.10
CA THR A 49 -0.65 49.01 8.70
C THR A 49 -0.51 48.32 7.33
N ALA A 50 -0.74 47.01 7.26
CA ALA A 50 -0.88 46.31 5.99
C ALA A 50 -2.34 46.43 5.53
N THR A 51 -2.52 47.21 4.47
CA THR A 51 -3.76 47.42 3.74
C THR A 51 -4.22 46.13 3.08
N SER A 52 -5.43 45.67 3.42
CA SER A 52 -6.14 44.62 2.70
C SER A 52 -6.51 45.14 1.31
N THR A 53 -5.96 44.49 0.28
CA THR A 53 -6.38 44.73 -1.11
C THR A 53 -7.30 43.59 -1.50
N SER A 54 -8.59 43.90 -1.60
CA SER A 54 -9.63 43.04 -2.15
C SER A 54 -9.33 42.71 -3.61
N MET A 55 -9.14 41.43 -3.93
CA MET A 55 -9.23 40.96 -5.31
C MET A 55 -10.68 40.61 -5.60
N THR A 56 -11.29 41.41 -6.47
CA THR A 56 -12.58 41.16 -7.12
C THR A 56 -12.29 41.17 -8.62
N ALA A 57 -12.45 40.03 -9.28
CA ALA A 57 -12.62 39.87 -10.72
C ALA A 57 -12.59 38.36 -11.04
N THR A 58 -13.33 37.78 -11.98
CA THR A 58 -14.44 38.19 -12.85
C THR A 58 -14.83 36.86 -13.51
N GLU A 59 -16.10 36.49 -13.49
CA GLU A 59 -16.60 35.33 -14.25
C GLU A 59 -16.42 35.59 -15.75
N GLY A 60 -15.53 34.81 -16.38
CA GLY A 60 -15.38 34.73 -17.82
C GLY A 60 -16.25 33.59 -18.35
N THR A 61 -17.35 33.94 -18.99
CA THR A 61 -18.23 33.04 -19.73
C THR A 61 -17.72 32.93 -21.17
N ASP A 62 -17.04 31.83 -21.51
CA ASP A 62 -16.74 31.50 -22.90
C ASP A 62 -17.79 30.50 -23.43
N SER A 63 -18.74 31.09 -24.16
CA SER A 63 -19.76 30.40 -24.96
C SER A 63 -19.23 30.28 -26.39
N ALA A 64 -18.72 29.10 -26.76
CA ALA A 64 -18.33 28.81 -28.14
C ALA A 64 -19.57 28.34 -28.93
N THR A 65 -20.16 29.28 -29.65
CA THR A 65 -21.19 29.05 -30.68
C THR A 65 -20.50 28.52 -31.95
N SER A 66 -20.70 27.25 -32.32
CA SER A 66 -20.34 26.76 -33.65
C SER A 66 -21.52 26.93 -34.61
N THR A 67 -21.36 27.83 -35.57
CA THR A 67 -22.28 28.02 -36.70
C THR A 67 -21.70 27.37 -37.95
N GLY A 68 -22.61 26.86 -38.78
CA GLY A 68 -22.36 25.82 -39.77
C GLY A 68 -21.43 26.16 -40.94
N THR A 69 -21.08 25.11 -41.67
CA THR A 69 -20.87 25.22 -43.12
C THR A 69 -21.50 24.02 -43.80
N THR A 70 -22.51 24.31 -44.61
CA THR A 70 -23.19 23.46 -45.57
C THR A 70 -22.26 23.09 -46.72
N GLY A 71 -22.19 21.80 -47.07
CA GLY A 71 -21.57 21.31 -48.30
C GLY A 71 -22.37 20.14 -48.88
N ALA A 72 -23.16 20.44 -49.91
CA ALA A 72 -23.89 19.48 -50.72
C ALA A 72 -22.95 18.75 -51.69
N GLY A 73 -23.23 17.48 -52.01
CA GLY A 73 -22.48 16.78 -53.05
C GLY A 73 -22.80 15.30 -53.26
N THR A 74 -23.92 15.03 -53.93
CA THR A 74 -24.09 14.02 -55.00
C THR A 74 -23.87 12.52 -54.75
N THR A 75 -24.99 11.81 -54.95
CA THR A 75 -25.23 10.42 -55.38
C THR A 75 -24.29 9.88 -56.46
N THR A 76 -23.94 8.59 -56.38
CA THR A 76 -23.86 7.71 -57.56
C THR A 76 -24.16 6.26 -57.15
N GLU A 77 -25.17 5.67 -57.81
CA GLU A 77 -25.55 4.26 -57.77
C GLU A 77 -24.48 3.35 -58.39
N GLY A 78 -24.39 2.11 -57.92
CA GLY A 78 -23.59 1.05 -58.53
C GLY A 78 -24.07 -0.34 -58.11
N THR A 79 -24.83 -0.97 -59.00
CA THR A 79 -25.39 -2.34 -58.98
C THR A 79 -24.36 -3.47 -58.79
N GLY A 80 -24.75 -4.56 -58.11
CA GLY A 80 -23.98 -5.82 -57.88
C GLY A 80 -23.77 -6.72 -59.12
N PRO A 81 -23.78 -8.08 -59.07
CA PRO A 81 -23.72 -9.06 -57.95
C PRO A 81 -22.72 -10.24 -58.21
N THR A 82 -22.44 -11.12 -57.22
CA THR A 82 -22.02 -12.56 -57.37
C THR A 82 -21.87 -13.22 -55.97
N THR A 83 -22.74 -14.15 -55.52
CA THR A 83 -22.77 -15.64 -55.65
C THR A 83 -21.75 -16.45 -54.83
N GLY A 84 -22.28 -17.41 -54.03
CA GLY A 84 -21.66 -18.65 -53.51
C GLY A 84 -20.77 -18.45 -52.28
N ASP A 85 -20.72 -19.32 -51.27
CA ASP A 85 -21.25 -20.67 -51.11
C ASP A 85 -21.30 -21.03 -49.62
N ALA A 86 -22.23 -21.92 -49.27
CA ALA A 86 -22.37 -22.49 -47.93
C ALA A 86 -21.71 -23.86 -47.88
N THR A 87 -21.02 -24.20 -46.79
CA THR A 87 -20.80 -25.59 -46.40
C THR A 87 -20.85 -25.76 -44.89
N SER A 88 -21.94 -26.37 -44.45
CA SER A 88 -22.10 -27.11 -43.20
C SER A 88 -21.50 -28.51 -43.38
N ALA A 89 -20.81 -29.02 -42.37
CA ALA A 89 -20.52 -30.45 -42.24
C ALA A 89 -20.67 -30.87 -40.79
N SER A 90 -21.77 -31.57 -40.53
CA SER A 90 -22.04 -32.38 -39.35
C SER A 90 -21.48 -33.78 -39.58
N ALA A 91 -20.84 -34.39 -38.58
CA ALA A 91 -20.62 -35.82 -38.53
C ALA A 91 -20.72 -36.35 -37.09
N THR A 92 -21.85 -37.00 -36.83
CA THR A 92 -22.06 -38.04 -35.82
C THR A 92 -21.12 -39.21 -36.05
N ASP A 93 -20.58 -39.81 -34.98
CA ASP A 93 -20.34 -41.24 -34.96
C ASP A 93 -20.56 -41.83 -33.55
N ALA A 94 -21.24 -42.97 -33.54
CA ALA A 94 -21.67 -43.71 -32.37
C ALA A 94 -21.20 -45.15 -32.53
N THR A 95 -20.52 -45.71 -31.53
CA THR A 95 -20.30 -47.16 -31.45
C THR A 95 -20.44 -47.68 -30.02
N THR A 96 -21.28 -48.70 -29.92
CA THR A 96 -21.66 -49.49 -28.74
C THR A 96 -20.97 -50.85 -28.67
N GLY A 97 -20.68 -51.33 -27.45
CA GLY A 97 -20.56 -52.74 -27.02
C GLY A 97 -19.12 -53.23 -26.81
N SER A 98 -18.76 -54.05 -25.81
CA SER A 98 -19.45 -54.81 -24.74
C SER A 98 -18.33 -55.43 -23.82
N PRO A 99 -18.53 -56.40 -22.89
CA PRO A 99 -18.22 -56.21 -21.47
C PRO A 99 -17.13 -57.13 -20.87
N GLY A 100 -16.68 -56.79 -19.66
CA GLY A 100 -16.29 -57.76 -18.63
C GLY A 100 -14.82 -57.76 -18.22
N ALA A 101 -14.54 -57.33 -16.98
CA ALA A 101 -13.75 -58.09 -16.02
C ALA A 101 -13.80 -57.41 -14.65
N THR A 102 -14.21 -58.20 -13.66
CA THR A 102 -14.15 -57.99 -12.23
C THR A 102 -12.71 -57.74 -11.78
N ASP A 103 -12.46 -56.73 -10.96
CA ASP A 103 -11.52 -56.91 -9.85
C ASP A 103 -11.82 -55.97 -8.68
N THR A 104 -11.83 -56.61 -7.52
CA THR A 104 -12.15 -56.07 -6.20
C THR A 104 -10.84 -55.56 -5.60
N ALA A 105 -10.72 -54.25 -5.40
CA ALA A 105 -9.71 -53.69 -4.52
C ALA A 105 -10.33 -52.60 -3.65
N THR A 106 -10.48 -52.94 -2.37
CA THR A 106 -10.84 -52.06 -1.26
C THR A 106 -9.81 -50.94 -1.14
N ALA A 107 -10.13 -49.77 -1.69
CA ALA A 107 -9.47 -48.52 -1.34
C ALA A 107 -10.30 -47.84 -0.26
N THR A 108 -9.70 -47.65 0.92
CA THR A 108 -10.18 -46.73 1.95
C THR A 108 -10.25 -45.34 1.35
N GLY A 109 -11.48 -44.90 1.03
CA GLY A 109 -11.79 -43.52 0.68
C GLY A 109 -11.34 -42.61 1.81
N THR A 110 -10.34 -41.81 1.52
CA THR A 110 -10.11 -40.56 2.24
C THR A 110 -10.89 -39.57 1.38
N ASP A 111 -12.09 -39.22 1.84
CA ASP A 111 -12.88 -38.15 1.24
C ASP A 111 -12.10 -36.85 1.45
N SER A 112 -11.23 -36.53 0.51
CA SER A 112 -10.77 -35.17 0.28
C SER A 112 -11.88 -34.48 -0.50
N ASP A 113 -12.92 -34.07 0.22
CA ASP A 113 -13.84 -33.03 -0.26
C ASP A 113 -12.99 -31.76 -0.40
N THR A 114 -12.43 -31.59 -1.61
CA THR A 114 -11.99 -30.29 -2.12
C THR A 114 -13.29 -29.55 -2.40
N ASP A 115 -13.80 -28.90 -1.36
CA ASP A 115 -14.97 -28.03 -1.40
C ASP A 115 -14.60 -26.84 -2.30
N THR A 116 -14.90 -26.98 -3.59
CA THR A 116 -14.71 -25.95 -4.59
C THR A 116 -15.63 -24.78 -4.25
N GLY A 117 -15.06 -23.72 -3.68
CA GLY A 117 -15.56 -22.34 -3.73
C GLY A 117 -17.02 -22.18 -3.32
N THR A 118 -17.25 -21.98 -2.03
CA THR A 118 -18.58 -21.75 -1.46
C THR A 118 -19.09 -20.35 -1.80
N THR A 119 -19.63 -20.17 -3.00
CA THR A 119 -20.37 -18.95 -3.40
C THR A 119 -21.77 -18.86 -2.75
N GLY A 120 -22.06 -19.68 -1.75
CA GLY A 120 -23.33 -19.67 -1.02
C GLY A 120 -23.21 -18.90 0.29
N GLY A 121 -24.10 -17.93 0.53
CA GLY A 121 -24.07 -17.04 1.71
C GLY A 121 -24.11 -17.70 3.10
N GLY A 122 -24.17 -19.03 3.20
CA GLY A 122 -24.01 -19.76 4.46
C GLY A 122 -22.56 -19.86 4.93
N ASP A 123 -21.61 -20.10 4.01
CA ASP A 123 -20.21 -20.36 4.38
C ASP A 123 -19.38 -19.07 4.52
N PHE A 124 -19.80 -17.98 3.85
CA PHE A 124 -19.14 -16.66 3.92
C PHE A 124 -18.94 -16.17 5.36
N CYS A 125 -19.98 -16.32 6.19
CA CYS A 125 -20.03 -15.80 7.55
C CYS A 125 -19.44 -16.72 8.62
N GLU A 126 -19.14 -17.97 8.27
CA GLU A 126 -18.54 -18.93 9.20
C GLU A 126 -17.00 -19.01 9.05
N GLY A 127 -16.46 -18.59 7.90
CA GLY A 127 -15.02 -18.54 7.62
C GLY A 127 -14.29 -17.26 8.05
N GLY A 128 -12.98 -17.21 7.81
CA GLY A 128 -12.12 -16.02 7.94
C GLY A 128 -11.33 -15.75 6.65
N GLY A 129 -10.58 -14.65 6.62
CA GLY A 129 -9.60 -14.37 5.56
C GLY A 129 -10.16 -13.89 4.23
N GLY A 130 -9.57 -14.33 3.11
CA GLY A 130 -9.89 -13.88 1.76
C GLY A 130 -11.21 -14.41 1.21
N LEU A 131 -11.98 -13.52 0.57
CA LEU A 131 -13.24 -13.87 -0.09
C LEU A 131 -13.00 -14.11 -1.57
N GLN A 132 -13.49 -15.23 -2.11
CA GLN A 132 -13.47 -15.45 -3.55
C GLN A 132 -14.30 -14.38 -4.26
N VAL A 133 -13.70 -13.70 -5.23
CA VAL A 133 -14.38 -12.74 -6.09
C VAL A 133 -15.36 -13.51 -6.99
N PRO A 134 -16.67 -13.18 -6.99
CA PRO A 134 -17.65 -13.95 -7.74
C PRO A 134 -17.34 -14.02 -9.23
N GLY A 135 -17.18 -15.24 -9.76
CA GLY A 135 -16.88 -15.46 -11.18
C GLY A 135 -15.40 -15.38 -11.54
N ASP A 136 -14.52 -15.26 -10.55
CA ASP A 136 -13.07 -15.34 -10.64
C ASP A 136 -12.56 -16.41 -9.64
N ASP A 137 -11.36 -16.92 -9.86
CA ASP A 137 -10.70 -17.86 -8.94
C ASP A 137 -9.88 -17.11 -7.87
N THR A 138 -9.78 -15.78 -7.96
CA THR A 138 -9.02 -14.92 -7.04
C THR A 138 -9.77 -14.65 -5.73
N CYS A 139 -9.04 -14.67 -4.61
CA CYS A 139 -9.54 -14.23 -3.30
C CYS A 139 -9.04 -12.86 -2.86
N THR A 140 -9.84 -12.10 -2.11
CA THR A 140 -9.43 -10.82 -1.52
C THR A 140 -8.25 -10.93 -0.54
N GLY A 141 -8.07 -12.12 0.06
CA GLY A 141 -6.90 -12.48 0.87
C GLY A 141 -5.63 -12.51 0.03
N ASP A 142 -5.72 -13.12 -1.14
CA ASP A 142 -4.61 -13.29 -2.07
C ASP A 142 -4.23 -11.99 -2.75
N ILE A 143 -5.26 -11.21 -3.13
CA ILE A 143 -5.08 -9.81 -3.52
C ILE A 143 -4.31 -9.05 -2.44
N GLY A 144 -4.72 -9.17 -1.17
CA GLY A 144 -4.06 -8.50 -0.04
C GLY A 144 -2.57 -8.83 0.05
N LYS A 145 -2.22 -10.13 0.07
CA LYS A 145 -0.82 -10.59 0.19
C LYS A 145 0.04 -10.14 -0.98
N LYS A 146 -0.45 -10.31 -2.21
CA LYS A 146 0.27 -9.96 -3.45
C LYS A 146 0.50 -8.44 -3.55
N THR A 147 -0.45 -7.65 -3.05
CA THR A 147 -0.45 -6.19 -3.17
C THR A 147 0.37 -5.50 -2.07
N PHE A 148 0.21 -5.91 -0.82
CA PHE A 148 0.69 -5.16 0.34
C PHE A 148 1.99 -5.74 0.92
N LEU A 149 2.98 -5.98 0.05
CA LEU A 149 4.30 -6.51 0.44
C LEU A 149 5.22 -5.48 1.14
N PHE A 150 4.89 -4.19 1.01
CA PHE A 150 5.67 -3.06 1.53
C PHE A 150 4.79 -2.22 2.47
N ALA A 151 5.43 -1.55 3.45
CA ALA A 151 4.77 -0.49 4.22
C ALA A 151 4.24 0.62 3.28
N ALA A 152 5.05 0.97 2.27
CA ALA A 152 4.63 1.83 1.17
C ALA A 152 5.22 1.36 -0.15
N CYS A 153 4.35 1.10 -1.13
CA CYS A 153 4.70 0.85 -2.53
C CYS A 153 4.12 1.95 -3.42
N SER A 154 4.94 2.49 -4.33
CA SER A 154 4.56 3.56 -5.24
C SER A 154 4.85 3.19 -6.70
N CYS A 155 3.82 3.27 -7.57
CA CYS A 155 3.96 3.07 -9.02
C CYS A 155 4.76 4.17 -9.71
N GLY A 156 4.79 5.37 -9.14
CA GLY A 156 5.57 6.51 -9.60
C GLY A 156 6.58 6.93 -8.54
N ASP A 157 6.96 8.20 -8.58
CA ASP A 157 7.97 8.77 -7.69
C ASP A 157 7.52 8.80 -6.23
N VAL A 158 8.51 8.68 -5.33
CA VAL A 158 8.37 8.94 -3.89
C VAL A 158 9.16 10.20 -3.55
N THR A 159 8.46 11.24 -3.11
CA THR A 159 9.05 12.52 -2.70
C THR A 159 8.77 12.81 -1.23
N ILE A 160 9.84 12.82 -0.43
CA ILE A 160 9.81 13.03 1.01
C ILE A 160 10.45 14.38 1.35
N ASN A 161 9.61 15.41 1.52
CA ASN A 161 10.02 16.76 1.89
C ASN A 161 10.01 17.00 3.40
N ASN A 162 9.46 16.07 4.18
CA ASN A 162 9.39 16.12 5.66
C ASN A 162 9.81 14.78 6.27
N LYS A 163 9.45 14.50 7.52
CA LYS A 163 9.78 13.24 8.18
C LYS A 163 9.01 12.08 7.56
N LEU A 164 9.70 11.00 7.21
CA LEU A 164 9.11 9.66 7.00
C LEU A 164 9.71 8.71 8.03
N LEU A 165 8.85 7.95 8.71
CA LEU A 165 9.21 6.78 9.52
C LEU A 165 8.41 5.59 8.99
N THR A 166 9.07 4.46 8.77
CA THR A 166 8.39 3.19 8.53
C THR A 166 8.98 2.13 9.44
N ASP A 167 8.12 1.44 10.19
CA ASP A 167 8.44 0.36 11.12
C ASP A 167 7.46 -0.80 10.93
N SER A 168 7.58 -1.84 11.74
CA SER A 168 6.62 -2.95 11.79
C SER A 168 5.81 -2.92 13.08
N PHE A 169 4.56 -3.35 13.01
CA PHE A 169 3.64 -3.42 14.14
C PHE A 169 4.02 -4.51 15.15
N GLU A 170 4.48 -5.68 14.67
CA GLU A 170 4.85 -6.82 15.53
C GLU A 170 6.36 -7.02 15.59
N MET A 171 6.97 -7.45 14.48
CA MET A 171 8.41 -7.67 14.28
C MET A 171 8.76 -7.45 12.80
N GLY A 172 10.04 -7.17 12.48
CA GLY A 172 10.48 -6.85 11.12
C GLY A 172 10.56 -5.34 10.86
N GLY A 173 10.86 -4.98 9.61
CA GLY A 173 11.02 -3.59 9.18
C GLY A 173 10.00 -3.17 8.12
N GLY A 174 9.42 -1.98 8.27
CA GLY A 174 8.51 -1.40 7.28
C GLY A 174 9.25 -0.99 6.01
N SER A 175 9.27 -1.84 4.99
CA SER A 175 9.99 -1.57 3.74
C SER A 175 9.28 -0.56 2.84
N VAL A 176 10.05 0.17 2.00
CA VAL A 176 9.53 1.14 1.04
C VAL A 176 9.97 0.79 -0.38
N GLY A 177 9.02 0.73 -1.30
CA GLY A 177 9.23 0.42 -2.72
C GLY A 177 8.75 1.55 -3.64
N THR A 178 9.50 1.83 -4.70
CA THR A 178 9.07 2.73 -5.78
C THR A 178 9.54 2.28 -7.15
N ASN A 179 8.63 2.31 -8.13
CA ASN A 179 8.96 2.08 -9.54
C ASN A 179 9.51 3.36 -10.21
N GLY A 180 9.45 4.49 -9.52
CA GLY A 180 9.97 5.78 -9.95
C GLY A 180 11.26 6.18 -9.22
N ALA A 181 11.53 7.48 -9.23
CA ALA A 181 12.62 8.07 -8.47
C ALA A 181 12.23 8.21 -6.98
N TYR A 182 13.23 8.03 -6.12
CA TYR A 182 13.11 8.29 -4.70
C TYR A 182 13.88 9.56 -4.33
N LYS A 183 13.20 10.51 -3.68
CA LYS A 183 13.80 11.78 -3.27
C LYS A 183 13.45 12.11 -1.83
N ALA A 184 14.45 12.18 -0.96
CA ALA A 184 14.32 12.59 0.43
C ALA A 184 15.09 13.89 0.70
N THR A 185 14.38 14.99 0.90
CA THR A 185 14.98 16.28 1.30
C THR A 185 14.87 16.56 2.79
N SER A 186 14.44 15.59 3.60
CA SER A 186 14.26 15.71 5.06
C SER A 186 14.68 14.41 5.75
N GLN A 187 14.46 14.32 7.06
CA GLN A 187 14.78 13.12 7.83
C GLN A 187 13.92 11.93 7.38
N VAL A 188 14.56 10.81 7.04
CA VAL A 188 13.86 9.56 6.77
C VAL A 188 14.49 8.45 7.60
N ASP A 189 13.64 7.59 8.12
CA ASP A 189 14.02 6.38 8.82
C ASP A 189 13.14 5.22 8.32
N ILE A 190 13.74 4.30 7.59
CA ILE A 190 13.09 3.11 7.04
C ILE A 190 13.66 1.92 7.82
N GLU A 191 12.87 1.34 8.73
CA GLU A 191 13.33 0.20 9.52
C GLU A 191 13.40 -1.11 8.71
N GLY A 192 12.82 -1.13 7.50
CA GLY A 192 12.97 -2.21 6.53
C GLY A 192 13.99 -1.92 5.42
N SER A 193 13.70 -2.42 4.23
CA SER A 193 14.49 -2.24 3.02
C SER A 193 13.95 -1.08 2.15
N LEU A 194 14.82 -0.47 1.35
CA LEU A 194 14.46 0.54 0.35
C LEU A 194 14.74 0.04 -1.07
N TRP A 195 13.69 -0.02 -1.89
CA TRP A 195 13.76 -0.46 -3.28
C TRP A 195 13.32 0.66 -4.23
N ALA A 196 14.17 1.01 -5.20
CA ALA A 196 13.86 2.02 -6.21
C ALA A 196 14.29 1.58 -7.61
N SER A 197 13.33 1.58 -8.56
CA SER A 197 13.64 1.41 -9.99
C SER A 197 14.22 2.68 -10.63
N GLY A 198 14.01 3.85 -10.02
CA GLY A 198 14.62 5.12 -10.41
C GLY A 198 15.81 5.50 -9.52
N ALA A 199 16.31 6.72 -9.71
CA ALA A 199 17.42 7.25 -8.93
C ALA A 199 17.00 7.53 -7.48
N ILE A 200 17.92 7.31 -6.54
CA ILE A 200 17.77 7.67 -5.14
C ILE A 200 18.53 8.97 -4.88
N SER A 201 17.87 9.94 -4.24
CA SER A 201 18.49 11.20 -3.82
C SER A 201 18.13 11.55 -2.38
N SER A 202 19.12 11.59 -1.49
CA SER A 202 18.95 11.98 -0.08
C SER A 202 19.80 13.21 0.26
N PHE A 203 19.17 14.24 0.83
CA PHE A 203 19.85 15.52 1.15
C PHE A 203 20.10 15.73 2.64
N ASN A 204 19.37 15.02 3.50
CA ASN A 204 19.43 15.13 4.96
C ASN A 204 19.65 13.74 5.57
N SER A 205 19.41 13.59 6.88
CA SER A 205 19.52 12.30 7.57
C SER A 205 18.63 11.25 6.91
N HIS A 206 19.19 10.13 6.50
CA HIS A 206 18.46 9.04 5.84
C HIS A 206 18.98 7.70 6.34
N SER A 207 18.12 6.89 6.96
CA SER A 207 18.47 5.53 7.39
C SER A 207 17.59 4.51 6.69
N VAL A 208 18.23 3.43 6.25
CA VAL A 208 17.62 2.17 5.83
C VAL A 208 18.24 1.09 6.70
N SER A 209 17.46 0.45 7.56
CA SER A 209 18.00 -0.53 8.51
C SER A 209 18.45 -1.83 7.85
N GLU A 210 17.85 -2.17 6.71
CA GLU A 210 18.16 -3.40 5.96
C GLU A 210 18.85 -3.07 4.63
N HIS A 211 18.35 -3.63 3.51
CA HIS A 211 18.98 -3.50 2.21
C HIS A 211 18.53 -2.26 1.45
N LEU A 212 19.46 -1.75 0.64
CA LEU A 212 19.17 -0.76 -0.38
C LEU A 212 19.30 -1.40 -1.77
N GLN A 213 18.26 -1.30 -2.57
CA GLN A 213 18.20 -1.82 -3.94
C GLN A 213 17.86 -0.67 -4.89
N CYS A 214 18.77 -0.34 -5.80
CA CYS A 214 18.60 0.79 -6.72
C CYS A 214 19.05 0.43 -8.14
N LYS A 215 18.12 0.52 -9.09
CA LYS A 215 18.38 0.29 -10.52
C LYS A 215 19.12 1.47 -11.19
N SER A 216 19.27 2.59 -10.50
CA SER A 216 19.87 3.80 -11.06
C SER A 216 20.90 4.41 -10.10
N THR A 217 21.25 5.67 -10.31
CA THR A 217 22.26 6.37 -9.50
C THR A 217 21.74 6.60 -8.08
N VAL A 218 22.59 6.36 -7.09
CA VAL A 218 22.35 6.76 -5.69
C VAL A 218 23.13 8.02 -5.40
N SER A 219 22.45 9.04 -4.88
CA SER A 219 23.06 10.30 -4.46
C SER A 219 22.71 10.63 -3.01
N ALA A 220 23.72 10.88 -2.18
CA ALA A 220 23.56 11.24 -0.78
C ALA A 220 24.41 12.47 -0.46
N SER A 221 23.80 13.61 -0.14
CA SER A 221 24.55 14.82 0.27
C SER A 221 24.48 15.09 1.78
N GLY A 222 23.55 14.43 2.49
CA GLY A 222 23.45 14.41 3.95
C GLY A 222 23.86 13.05 4.51
N THR A 223 23.96 12.93 5.84
CA THR A 223 24.28 11.66 6.49
C THR A 223 23.26 10.58 6.11
N ALA A 224 23.71 9.54 5.45
CA ALA A 224 22.90 8.39 5.03
C ALA A 224 23.55 7.09 5.52
N ALA A 225 22.73 6.12 5.90
CA ALA A 225 23.18 4.80 6.35
C ALA A 225 22.29 3.70 5.77
N VAL A 226 22.92 2.59 5.38
CA VAL A 226 22.29 1.33 5.01
C VAL A 226 22.84 0.26 5.95
N GLY A 227 22.00 -0.34 6.78
CA GLY A 227 22.40 -1.31 7.79
C GLY A 227 22.76 -2.68 7.22
N GLY A 228 22.19 -3.05 6.07
CA GLY A 228 22.52 -4.25 5.32
C GLY A 228 23.37 -3.98 4.08
N ASP A 229 23.22 -4.86 3.09
CA ASP A 229 23.87 -4.73 1.78
C ASP A 229 23.21 -3.67 0.89
N ALA A 230 23.98 -3.12 -0.03
CA ALA A 230 23.51 -2.23 -1.08
C ALA A 230 23.76 -2.84 -2.46
N TYR A 231 22.74 -2.82 -3.32
CA TYR A 231 22.75 -3.32 -4.68
C TYR A 231 22.42 -2.16 -5.61
N VAL A 232 23.41 -1.68 -6.36
CA VAL A 232 23.27 -0.47 -7.19
C VAL A 232 23.73 -0.75 -8.61
N GLU A 233 22.85 -0.59 -9.60
CA GLU A 233 23.20 -0.83 -11.02
C GLU A 233 24.02 0.30 -11.66
N ASP A 234 24.10 1.47 -11.01
CA ASP A 234 24.76 2.66 -11.52
C ASP A 234 25.78 3.25 -10.53
N ASP A 235 26.21 4.50 -10.77
CA ASP A 235 27.15 5.20 -9.88
C ASP A 235 26.52 5.52 -8.50
N ILE A 236 27.38 5.60 -7.49
CA ILE A 236 27.05 6.14 -6.17
C ILE A 236 27.82 7.44 -5.96
N SER A 237 27.11 8.54 -5.64
CA SER A 237 27.68 9.84 -5.29
C SER A 237 27.29 10.26 -3.87
N ALA A 238 28.27 10.22 -2.98
CA ALA A 238 28.21 10.41 -1.54
C ALA A 238 29.38 11.32 -1.10
N PRO A 239 29.40 12.58 -1.57
CA PRO A 239 30.49 13.51 -1.27
C PRO A 239 30.68 13.67 0.24
N ASN A 240 31.94 13.76 0.65
CA ASN A 240 32.34 13.79 2.06
C ASN A 240 31.99 12.52 2.84
N LYS A 241 31.86 11.37 2.16
CA LYS A 241 31.57 10.08 2.81
C LYS A 241 30.23 10.12 3.54
N SER A 242 29.26 10.78 2.92
CA SER A 242 27.91 11.01 3.46
C SER A 242 27.09 9.72 3.56
N LEU A 243 27.34 8.72 2.72
CA LEU A 243 26.70 7.40 2.76
C LEU A 243 27.63 6.35 3.36
N THR A 244 27.13 5.62 4.37
CA THR A 244 27.76 4.42 4.92
C THR A 244 26.89 3.19 4.61
N ILE A 245 27.51 2.11 4.16
CA ILE A 245 26.89 0.80 3.94
C ILE A 245 27.59 -0.16 4.90
N ASP A 246 26.82 -0.72 5.82
CA ASP A 246 27.35 -1.62 6.86
C ASP A 246 27.63 -3.03 6.33
N GLY A 247 26.83 -3.49 5.36
CA GLY A 247 27.04 -4.74 4.64
C GLY A 247 27.95 -4.62 3.40
N ASP A 248 27.72 -5.50 2.44
CA ASP A 248 28.42 -5.54 1.16
C ASP A 248 27.82 -4.53 0.16
N LEU A 249 28.66 -3.99 -0.72
CA LEU A 249 28.24 -3.20 -1.88
C LEU A 249 28.37 -4.04 -3.14
N HIS A 250 27.25 -4.36 -3.77
CA HIS A 250 27.17 -5.00 -5.08
C HIS A 250 27.01 -3.92 -6.15
N ILE A 251 27.95 -3.88 -7.12
CA ILE A 251 27.98 -2.83 -8.15
C ILE A 251 28.57 -3.33 -9.49
N PRO A 252 28.03 -2.93 -10.66
CA PRO A 252 28.58 -3.31 -11.97
C PRO A 252 30.00 -2.81 -12.25
N ALA A 253 30.72 -3.58 -13.07
CA ALA A 253 32.06 -3.22 -13.50
C ALA A 253 32.10 -1.88 -14.25
N GLY A 254 32.99 -0.99 -13.82
CA GLY A 254 33.18 0.34 -14.44
C GLY A 254 32.34 1.45 -13.82
N LYS A 255 31.41 1.12 -12.92
CA LYS A 255 30.71 2.10 -12.07
C LYS A 255 31.60 2.55 -10.92
N THR A 256 31.29 3.73 -10.40
CA THR A 256 32.06 4.41 -9.37
C THR A 256 31.24 4.54 -8.10
N HIS A 257 31.94 4.55 -6.96
CA HIS A 257 31.34 4.85 -5.68
C HIS A 257 32.32 5.63 -4.81
N ASP A 258 31.79 6.53 -3.99
CA ASP A 258 32.51 7.27 -2.96
C ASP A 258 31.86 7.10 -1.57
N ALA A 259 30.94 6.15 -1.41
CA ALA A 259 30.44 5.72 -0.11
C ALA A 259 31.55 5.14 0.81
N VAL A 260 31.24 5.00 2.10
CA VAL A 260 31.98 4.13 3.03
C VAL A 260 31.31 2.77 3.01
N VAL A 261 32.07 1.71 2.75
CA VAL A 261 31.57 0.32 2.74
C VAL A 261 32.34 -0.43 3.81
N ASN A 262 31.62 -0.97 4.80
CA ASN A 262 32.21 -1.70 5.92
C ASN A 262 32.39 -3.19 5.60
N GLY A 263 31.57 -3.75 4.70
CA GLY A 263 31.76 -5.07 4.10
C GLY A 263 32.70 -5.07 2.90
N ALA A 264 32.42 -5.95 1.94
CA ALA A 264 33.12 -6.06 0.67
C ALA A 264 32.50 -5.20 -0.42
N VAL A 265 33.32 -4.75 -1.38
CA VAL A 265 32.83 -4.24 -2.66
C VAL A 265 32.89 -5.38 -3.66
N ILE A 266 31.72 -5.87 -4.07
CA ILE A 266 31.53 -6.99 -4.98
C ILE A 266 31.19 -6.44 -6.36
N VAL A 267 32.09 -6.66 -7.31
CA VAL A 267 31.92 -6.22 -8.70
C VAL A 267 31.24 -7.33 -9.49
N GLU A 268 29.95 -7.15 -9.78
CA GLU A 268 29.15 -8.12 -10.52
C GLU A 268 27.99 -7.47 -11.27
N ASN A 269 27.30 -8.24 -12.12
CA ASN A 269 26.08 -7.74 -12.73
C ASN A 269 24.96 -7.71 -11.69
N VAL A 270 24.55 -6.52 -11.29
CA VAL A 270 23.41 -6.31 -10.40
C VAL A 270 22.13 -6.24 -11.24
N ALA A 271 21.05 -6.86 -10.76
CA ALA A 271 19.72 -6.75 -11.34
C ALA A 271 18.72 -6.48 -10.21
N VAL A 272 18.13 -5.30 -10.20
CA VAL A 272 17.14 -4.87 -9.22
C VAL A 272 15.75 -5.10 -9.79
N LYS A 273 14.94 -5.92 -9.09
CA LYS A 273 13.53 -6.15 -9.45
C LYS A 273 12.71 -4.87 -9.26
N THR A 274 11.68 -4.72 -10.10
CA THR A 274 10.65 -3.68 -9.90
C THR A 274 9.91 -3.99 -8.60
N PRO A 275 9.80 -3.04 -7.66
CA PRO A 275 9.23 -3.35 -6.34
C PRO A 275 7.71 -3.44 -6.32
N CYS A 276 7.00 -2.61 -7.11
CA CYS A 276 5.54 -2.56 -7.08
C CYS A 276 4.96 -3.14 -8.37
N ASP A 277 3.97 -4.03 -8.25
CA ASP A 277 3.27 -4.56 -9.42
C ASP A 277 2.23 -3.57 -9.94
N CYS A 278 2.68 -2.68 -10.81
CA CYS A 278 1.87 -1.61 -11.40
C CYS A 278 1.56 -1.84 -12.88
N GLU A 279 2.10 -2.92 -13.46
CA GLU A 279 1.86 -3.28 -14.86
C GLU A 279 0.53 -4.03 -14.99
N ASP A 280 0.15 -4.79 -13.96
CA ASP A 280 -1.10 -5.55 -13.89
C ASP A 280 -2.00 -5.07 -12.72
N PRO A 281 -2.58 -3.86 -12.80
CA PRO A 281 -3.43 -3.33 -11.74
C PRO A 281 -4.73 -4.13 -11.57
N LEU A 282 -5.24 -4.18 -10.34
CA LEU A 282 -6.51 -4.84 -10.01
C LEU A 282 -7.69 -4.24 -10.80
N ASP A 283 -8.52 -5.09 -11.38
CA ASP A 283 -9.79 -4.69 -12.02
C ASP A 283 -10.86 -4.41 -10.96
N ILE A 284 -10.70 -3.30 -10.21
CA ILE A 284 -11.66 -2.86 -9.19
C ILE A 284 -13.08 -2.72 -9.77
N PRO A 285 -13.31 -2.12 -10.96
CA PRO A 285 -14.64 -2.10 -11.57
C PRO A 285 -15.24 -3.50 -11.77
N GLY A 286 -14.45 -4.46 -12.29
CA GLY A 286 -14.88 -5.85 -12.44
C GLY A 286 -15.24 -6.52 -11.10
N ILE A 287 -14.43 -6.31 -10.06
CA ILE A 287 -14.68 -6.82 -8.69
C ILE A 287 -15.97 -6.23 -8.12
N ILE A 288 -16.21 -4.93 -8.32
CA ILE A 288 -17.43 -4.25 -7.87
C ILE A 288 -18.66 -4.85 -8.56
N ASP A 289 -18.61 -5.03 -9.89
CA ASP A 289 -19.71 -5.60 -10.66
C ASP A 289 -20.01 -7.05 -10.21
N ALA A 290 -18.97 -7.84 -9.92
CA ALA A 290 -19.08 -9.20 -9.41
C ALA A 290 -19.81 -9.25 -8.05
N PHE A 291 -19.36 -8.48 -7.06
CA PHE A 291 -19.97 -8.46 -5.73
C PHE A 291 -21.36 -7.81 -5.73
N ALA A 292 -21.59 -6.78 -6.54
CA ALA A 292 -22.90 -6.16 -6.67
C ALA A 292 -23.96 -7.16 -7.20
N GLY A 293 -23.54 -8.12 -8.03
CA GLY A 293 -24.39 -9.20 -8.54
C GLY A 293 -24.90 -10.18 -7.47
N VAL A 294 -24.26 -10.24 -6.30
CA VAL A 294 -24.57 -11.18 -5.21
C VAL A 294 -24.81 -10.46 -3.86
N SER A 295 -25.26 -9.20 -3.91
CA SER A 295 -25.45 -8.38 -2.72
C SER A 295 -26.57 -8.86 -1.77
N ASP A 296 -26.31 -8.74 -0.46
CA ASP A 296 -27.21 -9.08 0.65
C ASP A 296 -28.06 -7.89 1.14
N ASN A 297 -27.99 -6.72 0.50
CA ASN A 297 -28.70 -5.50 0.94
C ASN A 297 -30.19 -5.75 1.22
N GLN A 298 -30.88 -6.47 0.34
CA GLN A 298 -32.31 -6.75 0.48
C GLN A 298 -32.61 -7.68 1.66
N GLU A 299 -31.79 -8.73 1.84
CA GLU A 299 -31.95 -9.70 2.93
C GLU A 299 -31.71 -9.03 4.30
N MET A 300 -30.71 -8.15 4.36
CA MET A 300 -30.30 -7.44 5.57
C MET A 300 -31.05 -6.14 5.81
N GLY A 301 -31.89 -5.70 4.86
CA GLY A 301 -32.66 -4.46 4.98
C GLY A 301 -31.80 -3.19 4.95
N VAL A 302 -30.65 -3.23 4.28
CA VAL A 302 -29.76 -2.08 4.10
C VAL A 302 -30.09 -1.39 2.78
N ASP A 303 -30.57 -0.15 2.84
CA ASP A 303 -30.84 0.66 1.65
C ASP A 303 -29.49 1.04 0.96
N PRO A 304 -29.28 0.72 -0.33
CA PRO A 304 -28.07 1.13 -1.05
C PRO A 304 -27.82 2.64 -1.07
N ASP A 305 -28.84 3.47 -0.85
CA ASP A 305 -28.74 4.93 -0.77
C ASP A 305 -28.70 5.45 0.68
N VAL A 306 -28.50 4.59 1.70
CA VAL A 306 -28.55 4.99 3.12
C VAL A 306 -27.55 6.10 3.49
N LEU A 307 -26.41 6.16 2.81
CA LEU A 307 -25.37 7.19 2.99
C LEU A 307 -25.37 8.26 1.89
N LYS A 308 -26.41 8.28 1.04
CA LYS A 308 -26.56 9.25 -0.04
C LYS A 308 -27.17 10.55 0.48
N ASN A 309 -26.48 11.66 0.23
CA ASN A 309 -26.88 13.03 0.55
C ASN A 309 -27.28 13.23 2.02
N THR A 310 -26.55 12.61 2.95
CA THR A 310 -26.89 12.69 4.37
C THR A 310 -26.60 14.08 4.91
N ALA A 311 -27.64 14.75 5.41
CA ALA A 311 -27.55 16.08 6.02
C ALA A 311 -27.47 16.04 7.56
N MET A 312 -27.72 14.87 8.15
CA MET A 312 -27.61 14.61 9.58
C MET A 312 -26.62 13.48 9.81
N ALA A 313 -26.15 13.33 11.04
CA ALA A 313 -25.29 12.21 11.39
C ALA A 313 -26.01 10.89 11.13
N THR A 314 -25.37 9.98 10.38
CA THR A 314 -25.93 8.68 10.01
C THR A 314 -24.97 7.57 10.41
N THR A 315 -25.51 6.52 11.02
CA THR A 315 -24.76 5.31 11.38
C THR A 315 -25.42 4.12 10.71
N VAL A 316 -24.62 3.25 10.11
CA VAL A 316 -25.07 2.01 9.46
C VAL A 316 -24.32 0.85 10.12
N ASP A 317 -25.08 -0.09 10.66
CA ASP A 317 -24.55 -1.32 11.21
C ASP A 317 -24.59 -2.40 10.12
N LEU A 318 -23.43 -2.95 9.78
CA LEU A 318 -23.27 -3.97 8.77
C LEU A 318 -22.91 -5.29 9.46
N PRO A 319 -23.87 -6.21 9.67
CA PRO A 319 -23.57 -7.60 10.02
C PRO A 319 -22.79 -8.27 8.88
N CYS A 320 -22.44 -9.54 9.05
CA CYS A 320 -21.76 -10.27 7.98
C CYS A 320 -22.61 -10.25 6.68
N GLY A 321 -22.00 -9.85 5.57
CA GLY A 321 -22.64 -9.85 4.25
C GLY A 321 -21.88 -9.02 3.20
N ILE A 322 -22.40 -9.03 1.97
CA ILE A 322 -21.92 -8.24 0.84
C ILE A 322 -22.88 -7.08 0.58
N TYR A 323 -22.40 -5.85 0.72
CA TYR A 323 -23.22 -4.65 0.62
C TYR A 323 -22.84 -3.76 -0.55
N VAL A 324 -23.84 -3.28 -1.26
CA VAL A 324 -23.72 -2.20 -2.24
C VAL A 324 -24.19 -0.91 -1.59
N LEU A 325 -23.35 0.11 -1.65
CA LEU A 325 -23.72 1.49 -1.39
C LEU A 325 -23.51 2.28 -2.68
N ASN A 326 -24.58 2.79 -3.31
CA ASN A 326 -24.47 3.37 -4.66
C ASN A 326 -23.45 4.52 -4.73
N GLU A 327 -23.45 5.36 -3.70
CA GLU A 327 -22.52 6.45 -3.46
C GLU A 327 -22.50 6.75 -1.95
N ILE A 328 -21.43 7.39 -1.47
CA ILE A 328 -21.38 7.91 -0.09
C ILE A 328 -21.23 9.42 -0.19
N THR A 329 -22.31 10.17 0.00
CA THR A 329 -22.32 11.64 -0.05
C THR A 329 -22.74 12.19 1.30
N ALA A 330 -21.77 12.32 2.22
CA ALA A 330 -22.01 12.67 3.62
C ALA A 330 -21.63 14.13 3.94
N ASN A 331 -22.63 14.98 4.17
CA ASN A 331 -22.42 16.39 4.57
C ASN A 331 -22.30 16.56 6.10
N ALA A 332 -22.77 15.57 6.85
CA ALA A 332 -22.59 15.44 8.29
C ALA A 332 -21.76 14.17 8.60
N ALA A 333 -21.63 13.81 9.88
CA ALA A 333 -20.89 12.61 10.26
C ALA A 333 -21.53 11.33 9.67
N ALA A 334 -20.74 10.46 9.07
CA ALA A 334 -21.17 9.14 8.60
C ALA A 334 -20.33 8.05 9.26
N THR A 335 -20.99 7.02 9.77
CA THR A 335 -20.33 5.91 10.46
C THR A 335 -20.79 4.58 9.89
N LEU A 336 -19.83 3.73 9.52
CA LEU A 336 -20.05 2.32 9.22
C LEU A 336 -19.54 1.51 10.42
N ASN A 337 -20.39 0.69 11.02
CA ASN A 337 -19.99 -0.28 12.04
C ASN A 337 -19.98 -1.67 11.42
N ILE A 338 -18.79 -2.24 11.27
CA ILE A 338 -18.58 -3.56 10.69
C ILE A 338 -18.61 -4.58 11.84
N LEU A 339 -19.64 -5.43 11.83
CA LEU A 339 -19.95 -6.34 12.94
C LEU A 339 -19.56 -7.80 12.65
N GLY A 340 -19.21 -8.12 11.41
CA GLY A 340 -18.77 -9.44 10.97
C GLY A 340 -17.83 -9.32 9.78
N ARG A 341 -17.75 -10.35 8.94
CA ARG A 341 -17.02 -10.31 7.68
C ARG A 341 -17.84 -9.59 6.63
N VAL A 342 -17.33 -8.50 6.09
CA VAL A 342 -18.11 -7.61 5.24
C VAL A 342 -17.35 -7.23 3.99
N VAL A 343 -18.04 -7.27 2.85
CA VAL A 343 -17.64 -6.53 1.66
C VAL A 343 -18.56 -5.34 1.50
N VAL A 344 -17.97 -4.16 1.28
CA VAL A 344 -18.71 -2.98 0.83
C VAL A 344 -18.20 -2.60 -0.55
N VAL A 345 -19.09 -2.61 -1.54
CA VAL A 345 -18.79 -2.06 -2.87
C VAL A 345 -19.52 -0.74 -3.06
N VAL A 346 -18.78 0.25 -3.56
CA VAL A 346 -19.26 1.58 -3.88
C VAL A 346 -19.01 1.84 -5.37
N PRO A 347 -19.99 1.56 -6.25
CA PRO A 347 -19.80 1.79 -7.69
C PRO A 347 -19.55 3.26 -8.04
N GLY A 348 -20.14 4.18 -7.27
CA GLY A 348 -19.99 5.62 -7.43
C GLY A 348 -18.86 6.22 -6.58
N ASP A 349 -19.01 7.52 -6.31
CA ASP A 349 -18.03 8.32 -5.58
C ASP A 349 -18.25 8.24 -4.06
N ILE A 350 -17.17 8.50 -3.31
CA ILE A 350 -17.21 8.88 -1.91
C ILE A 350 -16.90 10.38 -1.79
N GLN A 351 -17.85 11.15 -1.26
CA GLN A 351 -17.73 12.57 -0.96
C GLN A 351 -18.14 12.80 0.49
N ALA A 352 -17.17 12.69 1.40
CA ALA A 352 -17.36 12.93 2.83
C ALA A 352 -16.90 14.33 3.21
N SER A 353 -17.86 15.26 3.30
CA SER A 353 -17.60 16.63 3.78
C SER A 353 -17.63 16.74 5.31
N GLY A 354 -18.42 15.87 5.96
CA GLY A 354 -18.38 15.65 7.41
C GLY A 354 -17.37 14.56 7.80
N PRO A 355 -17.21 14.28 9.11
CA PRO A 355 -16.38 13.16 9.57
C PRO A 355 -16.87 11.82 9.01
N PHE A 356 -15.93 10.95 8.62
CA PHE A 356 -16.23 9.61 8.14
C PHE A 356 -15.50 8.57 8.99
N THR A 357 -16.26 7.68 9.63
CA THR A 357 -15.71 6.67 10.55
C THR A 357 -16.11 5.27 10.09
N VAL A 358 -15.16 4.35 10.06
CA VAL A 358 -15.38 2.93 9.85
C VAL A 358 -14.84 2.18 11.05
N ASN A 359 -15.74 1.63 11.87
CA ASN A 359 -15.40 0.88 13.07
C ASN A 359 -15.42 -0.62 12.78
N ILE A 360 -14.38 -1.35 13.23
CA ILE A 360 -14.29 -2.80 13.07
C ILE A 360 -14.45 -3.48 14.44
N ALA A 361 -15.45 -4.34 14.59
CA ALA A 361 -15.59 -5.17 15.79
C ALA A 361 -14.46 -6.21 15.92
N GLU A 362 -14.21 -6.75 17.12
CA GLU A 362 -13.05 -7.59 17.51
C GLU A 362 -12.73 -8.80 16.58
N LYS A 363 -13.70 -9.24 15.76
CA LYS A 363 -13.56 -10.33 14.79
C LYS A 363 -14.12 -10.00 13.41
N ALA A 364 -14.48 -8.75 13.20
CA ALA A 364 -14.94 -8.27 11.93
C ALA A 364 -13.76 -8.02 11.00
N GLU A 365 -14.04 -8.12 9.71
CA GLU A 365 -13.13 -7.84 8.59
C GLU A 365 -13.90 -7.01 7.56
N LEU A 366 -13.22 -6.10 6.88
CA LEU A 366 -13.80 -5.27 5.83
C LEU A 366 -12.94 -5.28 4.57
N ASP A 367 -13.58 -5.60 3.45
CA ASP A 367 -13.09 -5.27 2.11
C ASP A 367 -13.95 -4.17 1.51
N LEU A 368 -13.36 -2.99 1.34
CA LEU A 368 -14.02 -1.81 0.76
C LEU A 368 -13.50 -1.59 -0.67
N PHE A 369 -14.39 -1.66 -1.67
CA PHE A 369 -14.06 -1.36 -3.06
C PHE A 369 -14.80 -0.11 -3.54
N VAL A 370 -14.08 0.85 -4.11
CA VAL A 370 -14.63 2.14 -4.57
C VAL A 370 -14.31 2.33 -6.04
N GLY A 371 -15.35 2.37 -6.87
CA GLY A 371 -15.26 2.53 -8.32
C GLY A 371 -15.06 3.97 -8.76
N GLY A 372 -15.61 4.92 -8.01
CA GLY A 372 -15.48 6.34 -8.27
C GLY A 372 -14.27 7.02 -7.63
N ALA A 373 -14.31 8.35 -7.62
CA ALA A 373 -13.38 9.17 -6.85
C ALA A 373 -13.74 9.17 -5.36
N ALA A 374 -12.74 9.35 -4.50
CA ALA A 374 -12.93 9.46 -3.06
C ALA A 374 -12.35 10.77 -2.52
N TYR A 375 -13.17 11.57 -1.85
CA TYR A 375 -12.78 12.83 -1.26
C TYR A 375 -13.24 12.92 0.20
N PHE A 376 -12.27 13.04 1.09
CA PHE A 376 -12.47 13.17 2.53
C PHE A 376 -12.03 14.56 2.98
N ALA A 377 -13.00 15.45 3.20
CA ALA A 377 -12.76 16.86 3.52
C ALA A 377 -12.40 17.09 5.00
N ASN A 378 -12.74 16.14 5.86
CA ASN A 378 -12.69 16.24 7.31
C ASN A 378 -11.94 15.06 7.92
N THR A 379 -12.00 14.91 9.25
CA THR A 379 -11.46 13.74 9.93
C THR A 379 -12.02 12.46 9.34
N ILE A 380 -11.12 11.55 9.01
CA ILE A 380 -11.44 10.19 8.65
C ILE A 380 -10.77 9.23 9.64
N GLU A 381 -11.55 8.28 10.12
CA GLU A 381 -11.12 7.16 10.96
C GLU A 381 -11.46 5.88 10.18
N LEU A 382 -10.45 5.16 9.72
CA LEU A 382 -10.63 3.98 8.88
C LEU A 382 -10.01 2.75 9.55
N GLY A 383 -10.85 1.82 9.98
CA GLY A 383 -10.40 0.51 10.44
C GLY A 383 -10.06 0.47 11.93
N ASP A 384 -9.15 -0.42 12.31
CA ASP A 384 -8.72 -0.66 13.69
C ASP A 384 -7.18 -0.73 13.73
N PRO A 385 -6.50 0.29 14.28
CA PRO A 385 -5.04 0.30 14.41
C PRO A 385 -4.44 -0.91 15.13
N ALA A 386 -5.23 -1.64 15.92
CA ALA A 386 -4.76 -2.85 16.58
C ALA A 386 -4.86 -4.11 15.71
N ARG A 387 -5.54 -4.04 14.57
CA ARG A 387 -5.73 -5.12 13.58
C ARG A 387 -5.87 -4.55 12.16
N PRO A 388 -4.85 -3.85 11.64
CA PRO A 388 -4.99 -3.16 10.36
C PRO A 388 -5.16 -4.12 9.17
N SER A 389 -4.64 -5.35 9.25
CA SER A 389 -4.95 -6.46 8.31
C SER A 389 -6.44 -6.77 8.16
N ALA A 390 -7.27 -6.46 9.16
CA ALA A 390 -8.72 -6.66 9.11
C ALA A 390 -9.46 -5.65 8.23
N THR A 391 -8.79 -4.59 7.73
CA THR A 391 -9.40 -3.62 6.83
C THR A 391 -8.56 -3.45 5.57
N ARG A 392 -9.16 -3.74 4.41
CA ARG A 392 -8.56 -3.53 3.10
C ARG A 392 -9.44 -2.58 2.28
N ALA A 393 -8.86 -1.51 1.75
CA ALA A 393 -9.59 -0.50 1.00
C ALA A 393 -8.96 -0.27 -0.38
N TYR A 394 -9.75 -0.45 -1.42
CA TYR A 394 -9.34 -0.43 -2.82
C TYR A 394 -10.05 0.71 -3.55
N PHE A 395 -9.29 1.67 -4.04
CA PHE A 395 -9.81 2.85 -4.73
C PHE A 395 -9.37 2.85 -6.20
N HIS A 396 -10.35 2.84 -7.10
CA HIS A 396 -10.09 2.93 -8.53
C HIS A 396 -9.81 4.37 -8.98
N GLY A 397 -10.64 5.31 -8.54
CA GLY A 397 -10.58 6.71 -8.94
C GLY A 397 -9.53 7.53 -8.21
N GLN A 398 -9.54 8.84 -8.45
CA GLN A 398 -8.71 9.78 -7.70
C GLN A 398 -9.16 9.82 -6.23
N THR A 399 -8.21 9.66 -5.30
CA THR A 399 -8.47 9.72 -3.86
C THR A 399 -7.76 10.91 -3.24
N THR A 400 -8.44 11.66 -2.38
CA THR A 400 -7.88 12.82 -1.68
C THR A 400 -8.31 12.82 -0.23
N PHE A 401 -7.30 12.91 0.65
CA PHE A 401 -7.46 13.09 2.09
C PHE A 401 -7.07 14.53 2.45
N ALA A 402 -8.06 15.39 2.67
CA ALA A 402 -7.83 16.80 2.99
C ALA A 402 -7.85 17.08 4.50
N GLY A 403 -8.51 16.24 5.29
CA GLY A 403 -8.60 16.35 6.75
C GLY A 403 -7.50 15.60 7.51
N ALA A 404 -7.70 15.46 8.83
CA ALA A 404 -6.91 14.54 9.65
C ALA A 404 -7.30 13.09 9.31
N PHE A 405 -6.36 12.15 9.40
CA PHE A 405 -6.60 10.75 9.07
C PHE A 405 -5.95 9.87 10.15
N ASP A 406 -6.75 8.98 10.73
CA ASP A 406 -6.33 7.92 11.66
C ASP A 406 -6.74 6.58 11.03
N VAL A 407 -5.78 5.67 10.86
CA VAL A 407 -5.91 4.56 9.90
C VAL A 407 -5.33 3.30 10.47
N GLY A 408 -6.16 2.28 10.61
CA GLY A 408 -5.73 0.89 10.73
C GLY A 408 -6.24 0.10 9.54
N ALA A 409 -5.59 0.23 8.39
CA ALA A 409 -6.03 -0.37 7.13
C ALA A 409 -4.89 -0.47 6.10
N ASN A 410 -5.04 -1.42 5.19
CA ASN A 410 -4.25 -1.54 3.97
C ASN A 410 -4.98 -0.83 2.82
N ILE A 411 -4.32 0.14 2.18
CA ILE A 411 -4.94 1.03 1.18
C ILE A 411 -4.29 0.85 -0.18
N TYR A 412 -5.09 0.46 -1.17
CA TYR A 412 -4.71 0.35 -2.57
C TYR A 412 -5.34 1.46 -3.40
N MET A 413 -4.51 2.26 -4.07
CA MET A 413 -4.92 3.36 -4.95
C MET A 413 -3.84 3.69 -6.00
N PRO A 414 -3.56 2.76 -6.94
CA PRO A 414 -2.46 2.84 -7.91
C PRO A 414 -2.57 4.04 -8.86
N ASN A 415 -3.77 4.61 -8.99
CA ASN A 415 -4.04 5.74 -9.88
C ASN A 415 -4.00 7.09 -9.17
N ALA A 416 -3.77 7.12 -7.85
CA ALA A 416 -3.85 8.32 -7.04
C ALA A 416 -2.55 8.60 -6.29
N ALA A 417 -2.24 9.88 -6.11
CA ALA A 417 -1.13 10.33 -5.27
C ALA A 417 -1.57 10.37 -3.80
N PHE A 418 -0.86 9.66 -2.92
CA PHE A 418 -0.99 9.90 -1.48
C PHE A 418 -0.20 11.15 -1.09
N LYS A 419 -0.89 12.13 -0.49
CA LYS A 419 -0.28 13.39 -0.07
C LYS A 419 -0.39 13.57 1.43
N ALA A 420 0.66 13.26 2.17
CA ALA A 420 0.74 13.56 3.60
C ALA A 420 1.14 15.03 3.77
N ASN A 421 0.15 15.94 3.80
CA ASN A 421 0.40 17.38 4.02
C ASN A 421 0.43 17.77 5.52
N ASN A 422 -0.16 16.93 6.36
CA ASN A 422 -0.19 17.08 7.82
C ASN A 422 0.58 15.92 8.46
N ALA A 423 0.71 15.93 9.78
CA ALA A 423 1.18 14.75 10.50
C ALA A 423 0.16 13.61 10.32
N VAL A 424 0.62 12.48 9.79
CA VAL A 424 -0.17 11.26 9.60
C VAL A 424 0.58 10.11 10.26
N GLU A 425 -0.16 9.31 11.01
CA GLU A 425 0.29 8.03 11.54
C GLU A 425 -0.74 6.99 11.09
N MET A 426 -0.27 5.89 10.52
CA MET A 426 -1.13 4.81 10.05
C MET A 426 -0.55 3.45 10.38
N TRP A 427 -1.43 2.48 10.55
CA TRP A 427 -1.13 1.07 10.76
C TRP A 427 -1.65 0.29 9.55
N GLY A 428 -0.81 -0.56 8.96
CA GLY A 428 -1.06 -1.26 7.69
C GLY A 428 -0.11 -0.82 6.59
N ALA A 429 -0.57 -0.88 5.34
CA ALA A 429 0.24 -0.62 4.14
C ALA A 429 -0.40 0.38 3.16
N LEU A 430 0.44 1.00 2.33
CA LEU A 430 0.03 1.85 1.22
C LEU A 430 0.52 1.29 -0.11
N PHE A 431 -0.38 1.14 -1.08
CA PHE A 431 -0.04 0.91 -2.48
C PHE A 431 -0.63 2.06 -3.31
N VAL A 432 0.21 2.90 -3.91
CA VAL A 432 -0.22 4.21 -4.42
C VAL A 432 0.38 4.54 -5.78
N GLY A 433 -0.24 5.45 -6.52
CA GLY A 433 0.31 5.95 -7.78
C GLY A 433 1.55 6.81 -7.60
N SER A 434 1.59 7.63 -6.55
CA SER A 434 2.79 8.33 -6.11
C SER A 434 2.69 8.68 -4.63
N LEU A 435 3.83 8.92 -3.97
CA LEU A 435 3.87 9.29 -2.55
C LEU A 435 4.54 10.66 -2.37
N ASP A 436 3.78 11.65 -1.90
CA ASP A 436 4.27 13.00 -1.59
C ASP A 436 4.12 13.28 -0.08
N VAL A 437 5.24 13.37 0.64
CA VAL A 437 5.27 13.59 2.09
C VAL A 437 5.77 15.00 2.40
N ALA A 438 4.85 15.91 2.72
CA ALA A 438 5.12 17.30 3.05
C ALA A 438 4.94 17.63 4.55
N GLY A 439 4.16 16.82 5.27
CA GLY A 439 4.09 16.73 6.73
C GLY A 439 4.70 15.41 7.22
N PRO A 440 4.91 15.21 8.54
CA PRO A 440 5.42 13.95 9.07
C PRO A 440 4.50 12.76 8.71
N LEU A 441 5.07 11.67 8.22
CA LEU A 441 4.36 10.41 7.99
C LEU A 441 5.03 9.29 8.76
N THR A 442 4.25 8.55 9.55
CA THR A 442 4.65 7.28 10.16
C THR A 442 3.75 6.16 9.63
N ILE A 443 4.34 5.05 9.20
CA ILE A 443 3.63 3.85 8.78
C ILE A 443 4.12 2.66 9.61
N HIS A 444 3.22 2.07 10.38
CA HIS A 444 3.42 0.83 11.11
C HIS A 444 2.93 -0.33 10.25
N TYR A 445 3.84 -0.98 9.53
CA TYR A 445 3.49 -2.08 8.63
C TYR A 445 2.97 -3.28 9.42
N ASP A 446 1.88 -3.89 8.94
CA ASP A 446 1.29 -5.07 9.55
C ASP A 446 1.52 -6.28 8.67
N GLU A 447 2.45 -7.13 9.09
CA GLU A 447 2.83 -8.36 8.37
C GLU A 447 1.72 -9.40 8.36
N ASP A 448 0.71 -9.30 9.24
CA ASP A 448 -0.44 -10.21 9.25
C ASP A 448 -1.21 -10.18 7.90
N ILE A 449 -1.03 -9.11 7.10
CA ILE A 449 -1.57 -9.04 5.72
C ILE A 449 -1.02 -10.16 4.83
N LEU A 450 0.19 -10.63 5.11
CA LEU A 450 0.84 -11.74 4.42
C LEU A 450 0.32 -13.10 4.89
N ASP A 451 -0.32 -13.19 6.06
CA ASP A 451 -0.79 -14.45 6.64
C ASP A 451 -2.29 -14.70 6.44
N LEU A 452 -2.98 -13.84 5.69
CA LEU A 452 -4.41 -14.01 5.44
C LEU A 452 -4.73 -15.38 4.79
N GLU A 453 -5.92 -15.91 5.00
CA GLU A 453 -6.33 -17.11 4.26
C GLU A 453 -6.65 -16.73 2.80
N GLY A 454 -6.26 -17.59 1.86
CA GLY A 454 -6.45 -17.44 0.41
C GLY A 454 -7.35 -18.52 -0.18
N CYS A 455 -7.58 -18.48 -1.49
CA CYS A 455 -8.10 -19.62 -2.25
C CYS A 455 -7.14 -20.20 -3.30
N ASP A 456 -6.05 -19.52 -3.63
CA ASP A 456 -5.06 -20.05 -4.58
C ASP A 456 -4.46 -21.38 -4.05
N GLU A 457 -4.46 -22.42 -4.89
CA GLU A 457 -3.85 -23.71 -4.56
C GLU A 457 -2.32 -23.64 -4.74
N PRO A 458 -1.53 -24.36 -3.94
CA PRO A 458 -0.08 -24.42 -4.15
C PRO A 458 0.27 -25.14 -5.48
N GLY A 459 1.30 -24.65 -6.17
CA GLY A 459 1.84 -25.30 -7.38
C GLY A 459 1.27 -24.77 -8.71
N GLU A 460 0.61 -23.62 -8.71
CA GLU A 460 0.18 -22.96 -9.93
C GLU A 460 1.35 -22.49 -10.80
N GLN A 461 1.10 -22.34 -12.10
CA GLN A 461 2.10 -21.78 -13.02
C GLN A 461 2.27 -20.29 -12.75
N CYS A 462 3.51 -19.81 -12.82
CA CYS A 462 3.83 -18.41 -12.64
C CYS A 462 4.75 -17.90 -13.76
N GLY A 463 4.52 -16.66 -14.18
CA GLY A 463 5.46 -15.85 -14.94
C GLY A 463 6.47 -15.17 -14.02
N ASP A 464 6.01 -14.67 -12.87
CA ASP A 464 6.87 -14.15 -11.83
C ASP A 464 6.29 -14.39 -10.41
N CYS A 465 6.97 -13.86 -9.40
CA CYS A 465 6.62 -14.12 -8.01
C CYS A 465 5.25 -13.54 -7.60
N HIS A 466 4.74 -12.50 -8.30
CA HIS A 466 3.47 -11.85 -8.00
C HIS A 466 2.28 -12.72 -8.43
N ASP A 467 2.50 -13.71 -9.30
CA ASP A 467 1.51 -14.74 -9.60
C ASP A 467 1.31 -15.71 -8.43
N CYS A 468 2.31 -15.82 -7.55
CA CYS A 468 2.32 -16.79 -6.45
C CYS A 468 1.74 -16.23 -5.16
N VAL A 469 1.01 -17.10 -4.46
CA VAL A 469 0.43 -16.84 -3.13
C VAL A 469 1.06 -17.78 -2.10
N ASN A 470 0.94 -17.38 -0.83
CA ASN A 470 1.24 -18.11 0.40
C ASN A 470 1.45 -19.63 0.35
N PRO A 471 2.31 -20.16 1.24
CA PRO A 471 3.11 -19.42 2.23
C PRO A 471 4.33 -18.73 1.60
N THR A 472 4.49 -18.83 0.27
CA THR A 472 5.68 -18.37 -0.45
C THR A 472 5.27 -17.72 -1.77
N PRO A 473 5.25 -16.38 -1.87
CA PRO A 473 5.23 -15.69 -3.16
C PRO A 473 6.59 -15.86 -3.86
N ALA A 474 6.91 -17.09 -4.27
CA ALA A 474 8.11 -17.45 -5.00
C ALA A 474 7.76 -18.21 -6.26
N CYS A 475 8.31 -17.74 -7.37
CA CYS A 475 8.21 -18.39 -8.66
C CYS A 475 9.54 -19.05 -9.01
N VAL A 476 9.55 -20.39 -9.02
CA VAL A 476 10.74 -21.20 -9.27
C VAL A 476 10.51 -22.04 -10.51
N ASP A 477 11.31 -21.80 -11.55
CA ASP A 477 11.21 -22.50 -12.84
C ASP A 477 9.81 -22.44 -13.49
N GLY A 478 9.04 -21.38 -13.20
CA GLY A 478 7.70 -21.16 -13.74
C GLY A 478 6.57 -21.83 -12.96
N GLU A 479 6.84 -22.33 -11.75
CA GLU A 479 5.86 -22.87 -10.83
C GLU A 479 5.96 -22.20 -9.45
N CYS A 480 4.81 -21.95 -8.83
CA CYS A 480 4.73 -21.42 -7.48
C CYS A 480 5.10 -22.49 -6.46
N GLY A 481 6.07 -22.18 -5.61
CA GLY A 481 6.56 -23.14 -4.63
C GLY A 481 7.61 -22.58 -3.68
N PRO A 482 8.26 -23.47 -2.89
CA PRO A 482 9.30 -23.06 -1.97
C PRO A 482 10.44 -22.35 -2.70
N CYS A 483 10.88 -21.22 -2.17
CA CYS A 483 12.01 -20.49 -2.74
C CYS A 483 13.31 -21.29 -2.57
N GLN A 484 14.26 -21.12 -3.49
CA GLN A 484 15.62 -21.64 -3.38
C GLN A 484 16.62 -20.52 -3.07
N THR A 485 16.31 -19.31 -3.52
CA THR A 485 17.11 -18.10 -3.36
C THR A 485 16.19 -16.91 -3.12
N SER A 486 16.70 -15.82 -2.54
CA SER A 486 15.93 -14.59 -2.38
C SER A 486 15.54 -13.95 -3.72
N ALA A 487 16.17 -14.36 -4.83
CA ALA A 487 15.76 -13.94 -6.17
C ALA A 487 14.48 -14.63 -6.65
N ASP A 488 14.00 -15.68 -5.97
CA ASP A 488 12.74 -16.34 -6.31
C ASP A 488 11.55 -15.60 -5.67
N CYS A 489 11.77 -14.97 -4.51
CA CYS A 489 10.76 -14.23 -3.76
C CYS A 489 10.42 -12.88 -4.39
N CYS A 490 9.20 -12.41 -4.12
CA CYS A 490 8.84 -11.02 -4.40
C CYS A 490 9.53 -10.03 -3.46
N PRO A 491 10.02 -8.89 -3.98
CA PRO A 491 10.47 -7.80 -3.13
C PRO A 491 9.37 -7.39 -2.13
N PRO A 492 9.74 -7.07 -0.87
CA PRO A 492 11.08 -7.04 -0.30
C PRO A 492 11.51 -8.38 0.34
N LEU A 493 10.72 -9.45 0.17
CA LEU A 493 10.88 -10.71 0.88
C LEU A 493 12.16 -11.46 0.50
N GLN A 494 12.68 -12.24 1.44
CA GLN A 494 13.86 -13.07 1.28
C GLN A 494 13.57 -14.54 1.52
N CYS A 495 14.37 -15.39 0.87
CA CYS A 495 14.22 -16.82 1.03
C CYS A 495 14.92 -17.30 2.30
N VAL A 496 14.13 -17.75 3.28
CA VAL A 496 14.56 -18.31 4.55
C VAL A 496 14.02 -19.72 4.67
N GLU A 497 14.90 -20.72 4.62
CA GLU A 497 14.53 -22.14 4.75
C GLU A 497 13.43 -22.62 3.78
N GLY A 498 13.33 -21.99 2.60
CA GLY A 498 12.32 -22.28 1.58
C GLY A 498 11.04 -21.45 1.70
N VAL A 499 10.96 -20.53 2.66
CA VAL A 499 9.85 -19.59 2.85
C VAL A 499 10.27 -18.17 2.45
N CYS A 500 9.38 -17.42 1.80
CA CYS A 500 9.61 -16.00 1.52
C CYS A 500 9.08 -15.17 2.68
N GLU A 501 9.99 -14.61 3.46
CA GLU A 501 9.66 -13.89 4.69
C GLU A 501 10.26 -12.48 4.65
N THR A 502 9.72 -11.58 5.48
CA THR A 502 10.35 -10.28 5.72
C THR A 502 11.70 -10.48 6.41
N ILE A 503 12.61 -9.55 6.18
CA ILE A 503 13.91 -9.59 6.85
C ILE A 503 13.67 -9.15 8.29
N ILE A 504 14.23 -9.91 9.23
CA ILE A 504 14.22 -9.50 10.64
C ILE A 504 15.56 -8.80 10.91
N PRO A 505 15.56 -7.52 11.32
CA PRO A 505 16.79 -6.83 11.70
C PRO A 505 17.54 -7.61 12.79
N GLY A 506 18.83 -7.89 12.55
CA GLY A 506 19.70 -8.72 13.41
C GLY A 506 20.32 -8.01 14.61
#